data_AF-A0A5R2MUR2-F1
#
_entry.id   AF-A0A5R2MUR2-F1
#
_cell.length_a   1.000
_cell.length_b   1.000
_cell.length_c   1.000
_cell.angle_alpha   90.00
_cell.angle_beta   90.00
_cell.angle_gamma   90.00
#
_symmetry.space_group_name_H-M   'P 1'
#
loop_
_entity.id
_entity.type
_entity.pdbx_description
1 polymer ?
#
loop_
_entity_poly.entity_id
_entity_poly.type
_entity_poly.pdbx_seq_one_letter_code
_entity_poly.pdbx_strand_id
1 'polypeptide(L)'
;PDIAFLAASHALALKIFYQYGSERCLELDLKSISFGAQAQGLNDSICGQAIRVRHDDWAKALPKEAADLWDALRDWDRDRQTALFAHIVSLSVNAVHEAWNRR
;
A
#
# COMPACT_ATOMS: atom_id res chain seq x y z
N PRO A 1 -5.96 -1.96 -20.70
CA PRO A 1 -6.29 -1.98 -19.24
C PRO A 1 -5.05 -2.29 -18.39
N ASP A 2 -4.20 -3.22 -18.83
CA ASP A 2 -3.06 -3.71 -18.03
C ASP A 2 -2.01 -2.63 -17.74
N ILE A 3 -1.64 -1.81 -18.74
CA ILE A 3 -0.71 -0.68 -18.54
C ILE A 3 -1.27 0.34 -17.54
N ALA A 4 -2.57 0.60 -17.56
CA ALA A 4 -3.20 1.51 -16.60
C ALA A 4 -3.19 0.93 -15.18
N PHE A 5 -3.43 -0.38 -15.04
CA PHE A 5 -3.29 -1.07 -13.75
C PHE A 5 -1.84 -1.03 -13.24
N LEU A 6 -0.87 -1.27 -14.11
CA LEU A 6 0.55 -1.21 -13.78
C LEU A 6 0.94 0.20 -13.32
N ALA A 7 0.51 1.24 -14.04
CA ALA A 7 0.77 2.63 -13.68
C ALA A 7 0.14 3.03 -12.35
N ALA A 8 -1.10 2.61 -12.07
CA ALA A 8 -1.73 2.84 -10.78
C ALA A 8 -0.97 2.11 -9.65
N SER A 9 -0.60 0.85 -9.87
CA SER A 9 0.17 0.06 -8.90
C SER A 9 1.53 0.68 -8.61
N HIS A 10 2.22 1.15 -9.65
CA HIS A 10 3.49 1.87 -9.55
C HIS A 10 3.34 3.16 -8.73
N ALA A 11 2.39 4.03 -9.08
CA ALA A 11 2.18 5.30 -8.37
C ALA A 11 1.80 5.09 -6.89
N LEU A 12 0.98 4.08 -6.60
CA LEU A 12 0.61 3.71 -5.24
C LEU A 12 1.77 3.09 -4.45
N ALA A 13 2.56 2.21 -5.07
CA ALA A 13 3.74 1.64 -4.44
C ALA A 13 4.79 2.70 -4.14
N LEU A 14 5.03 3.64 -5.07
CA LEU A 14 5.86 4.84 -4.82
C LEU A 14 5.38 5.59 -3.58
N LYS A 15 4.07 5.86 -3.47
CA LYS A 15 3.51 6.60 -2.33
C LYS A 15 3.72 5.88 -1.00
N ILE A 16 3.58 4.55 -0.97
CA ILE A 16 3.60 3.75 0.26
C ILE A 16 5.01 3.40 0.70
N PHE A 17 5.89 3.04 -0.23
CA PHE A 17 7.21 2.48 0.07
C PHE A 17 8.38 3.44 -0.17
N TYR A 18 8.15 4.56 -0.89
CA TYR A 18 9.22 5.50 -1.27
C TYR A 18 8.87 6.92 -0.81
N GLN A 19 9.50 7.35 0.29
CA GLN A 19 9.13 8.57 1.03
C GLN A 19 9.64 9.88 0.38
N TYR A 20 10.54 9.82 -0.60
CA TYR A 20 11.20 10.98 -1.18
C TYR A 20 11.14 11.03 -2.70
N GLY A 21 10.61 12.13 -3.24
CA GLY A 21 11.12 12.77 -4.45
C GLY A 21 10.99 12.06 -5.80
N SER A 22 10.24 10.97 -5.93
CA SER A 22 9.99 10.41 -7.27
C SER A 22 9.00 11.30 -8.01
N GLU A 23 9.42 11.92 -9.11
CA GLU A 23 8.48 12.50 -10.07
C GLU A 23 7.50 11.40 -10.51
N ARG A 24 6.21 11.62 -10.27
CA ARG A 24 5.16 10.66 -10.62
C ARG A 24 4.42 11.23 -11.82
N CYS A 25 4.45 10.52 -12.95
CA CYS A 25 3.64 10.90 -14.12
C CYS A 25 2.12 10.75 -13.85
N LEU A 26 1.75 10.02 -12.79
CA LEU A 26 0.38 9.84 -12.34
C LEU A 26 0.28 10.19 -10.84
N GLU A 27 -0.60 11.13 -10.51
CA GLU A 27 -0.90 11.47 -9.13
C GLU A 27 -2.08 10.66 -8.60
N LEU A 28 -1.84 9.90 -7.53
CA LEU A 28 -2.87 9.19 -6.77
C LEU A 28 -2.68 9.46 -5.28
N ASP A 29 -3.79 9.64 -4.57
CA ASP A 29 -3.80 9.78 -3.12
C ASP A 29 -4.50 8.60 -2.47
N LEU A 30 -4.02 8.25 -1.28
CA LEU A 30 -4.48 7.11 -0.50
C LEU A 30 -4.56 7.59 0.93
N LYS A 31 -5.80 7.78 1.41
CA LYS A 31 -6.05 8.29 2.76
C LYS A 31 -6.20 7.10 3.70
N SER A 32 -5.37 7.08 4.74
CA SER A 32 -5.50 6.17 5.86
C SER A 32 -5.85 7.01 7.09
N ILE A 33 -6.84 6.58 7.87
CA ILE A 33 -7.15 7.23 9.13
C ILE A 33 -6.17 6.68 10.16
N SER A 34 -5.17 7.49 10.49
CA SER A 34 -4.32 7.21 11.63
C SER A 34 -5.18 7.28 12.89
N PHE A 35 -5.20 6.20 13.66
CA PHE A 35 -5.84 6.14 14.97
C PHE A 35 -5.09 7.10 15.91
N GLY A 36 -5.43 8.39 15.89
CA GLY A 36 -4.72 9.46 16.61
C GLY A 36 -4.56 9.23 18.12
N ALA A 37 -5.32 8.29 18.68
CA ALA A 37 -5.03 7.60 19.92
C ALA A 37 -5.36 6.13 19.69
N GLN A 38 -4.36 5.30 19.37
CA GLN A 38 -4.55 3.86 19.25
C GLN A 38 -5.30 3.37 20.48
N ALA A 39 -6.44 2.69 20.28
CA ALA A 39 -6.96 1.85 21.34
C ALA A 39 -5.80 0.95 21.82
N GLN A 40 -5.45 1.03 23.11
CA GLN A 40 -4.28 0.34 23.65
C GLN A 40 -4.27 -1.13 23.16
N GLY A 41 -3.16 -1.54 22.56
CA GLY A 41 -2.97 -2.91 22.06
C GLY A 41 -3.50 -3.21 20.65
N LEU A 42 -4.11 -2.25 19.92
CA LEU A 42 -4.52 -2.49 18.53
C LEU A 42 -3.32 -2.78 17.63
N ASN A 43 -2.24 -2.03 17.79
CA ASN A 43 -0.99 -2.29 17.09
C ASN A 43 -0.42 -3.66 17.49
N ASP A 44 -0.49 -4.04 18.76
CA ASP A 44 0.05 -5.31 19.26
C ASP A 44 -0.85 -6.52 18.99
N SER A 45 -2.04 -6.29 18.42
CA SER A 45 -2.94 -7.36 18.02
C SER A 45 -2.31 -8.27 16.96
N ILE A 46 -2.75 -9.53 16.91
CA ILE A 46 -2.30 -10.52 15.91
C ILE A 46 -2.51 -9.98 14.49
N CYS A 47 -3.63 -9.30 14.24
CA CYS A 47 -3.94 -8.71 12.94
C CYS A 47 -2.96 -7.57 12.60
N GLY A 48 -2.70 -6.67 13.57
CA GLY A 48 -1.73 -5.59 13.41
C GLY A 48 -0.33 -6.11 13.09
N GLN A 49 0.12 -7.15 13.80
CA GLN A 49 1.41 -7.78 13.53
C GLN A 49 1.45 -8.47 12.16
N ALA A 50 0.39 -9.18 11.77
CA ALA A 50 0.32 -9.84 10.47
C ALA A 50 0.40 -8.84 9.29
N ILE A 51 -0.25 -7.68 9.42
CA ILE A 51 -0.18 -6.59 8.44
C ILE A 51 1.24 -6.02 8.36
N ARG A 52 1.90 -5.79 9.51
CA ARG A 52 3.30 -5.31 9.55
C ARG A 52 4.24 -6.29 8.86
N VAL A 53 4.18 -7.57 9.21
CA VAL A 53 5.04 -8.59 8.59
C VAL A 53 4.86 -8.62 7.08
N ARG A 54 3.61 -8.61 6.59
CA ARG A 54 3.33 -8.56 5.16
C ARG A 54 3.86 -7.28 4.50
N HIS A 55 3.74 -6.15 5.18
CA HIS A 55 4.25 -4.87 4.69
C HIS A 55 5.79 -4.90 4.58
N ASP A 56 6.48 -5.42 5.59
CA ASP A 56 7.94 -5.56 5.60
C ASP A 56 8.42 -6.53 4.51
N ASP A 57 7.69 -7.62 4.28
CA ASP A 57 8.01 -8.57 3.22
C ASP A 57 7.85 -7.94 1.83
N TRP A 58 6.83 -7.09 1.63
CA TRP A 58 6.73 -6.28 0.41
C TRP A 58 7.88 -5.29 0.29
N ALA A 59 8.23 -4.58 1.35
CA ALA A 59 9.34 -3.63 1.35
C ALA A 59 10.68 -4.30 0.97
N LYS A 60 10.90 -5.55 1.39
CA LYS A 60 12.09 -6.35 1.00
C LYS A 60 12.01 -6.86 -0.45
N ALA A 61 10.81 -7.15 -0.93
CA ALA A 61 10.57 -7.71 -2.26
C ALA A 61 10.65 -6.66 -3.38
N LEU A 62 10.47 -5.38 -3.05
CA LEU A 62 10.55 -4.24 -3.95
C LEU A 62 12.01 -3.79 -4.16
N PRO A 63 12.34 -3.18 -5.32
CA PRO A 63 13.68 -2.64 -5.55
C PRO A 63 13.99 -1.48 -4.60
N LYS A 64 15.27 -1.28 -4.28
CA LYS A 64 15.69 -0.19 -3.38
C LYS A 64 15.50 1.18 -4.02
N GLU A 65 15.80 1.29 -5.31
CA GLU A 65 15.69 2.54 -6.06
C GLU A 65 14.30 2.64 -6.69
N ALA A 66 13.65 3.80 -6.49
CA ALA A 66 12.33 4.07 -7.05
C ALA A 66 12.32 4.03 -8.60
N ALA A 67 13.45 4.38 -9.23
CA ALA A 67 13.60 4.38 -10.68
C ALA A 67 13.45 2.98 -11.30
N ASP A 68 13.79 1.92 -10.55
CA ASP A 68 13.74 0.54 -11.03
C ASP A 68 12.35 -0.10 -10.83
N LEU A 69 11.43 0.59 -10.13
CA LEU A 69 10.14 0.03 -9.73
C LEU A 69 9.25 -0.31 -10.91
N TRP A 70 9.19 0.55 -11.93
CA TRP A 70 8.35 0.33 -13.10
C TRP A 70 8.72 -0.97 -13.82
N ASP A 71 10.01 -1.15 -14.11
CA ASP A 71 10.50 -2.33 -14.81
C ASP A 71 10.35 -3.58 -13.93
N ALA A 72 10.67 -3.48 -12.63
CA ALA A 72 10.48 -4.59 -11.70
C ALA A 72 9.02 -5.08 -11.62
N LEU A 73 8.05 -4.15 -11.56
CA LEU A 73 6.63 -4.51 -11.55
C LEU A 73 6.18 -5.10 -12.88
N ARG A 74 6.69 -4.61 -14.01
CA ARG A 74 6.37 -5.14 -15.35
C ARG A 74 6.81 -6.59 -15.51
N ASP A 75 7.92 -6.97 -14.89
CA ASP A 75 8.49 -8.32 -14.98
C ASP A 75 7.81 -9.32 -14.03
N TRP A 76 6.98 -8.86 -13.10
CA TRP A 76 6.19 -9.73 -12.23
C TRP A 76 4.98 -10.31 -12.96
N ASP A 77 4.58 -11.52 -12.53
CA ASP A 77 3.30 -12.08 -12.93
C ASP A 77 2.11 -11.28 -12.37
N ARG A 78 0.94 -11.55 -12.94
CA ARG A 78 -0.31 -10.86 -12.60
C ARG A 78 -0.71 -11.07 -11.15
N ASP A 79 -0.45 -12.25 -10.59
CA ASP A 79 -0.85 -12.60 -9.24
C ASP A 79 -0.07 -11.80 -8.21
N ARG A 80 1.24 -11.65 -8.41
CA ARG A 80 2.10 -10.83 -7.55
C ARG A 80 1.78 -9.35 -7.67
N GLN A 81 1.51 -8.86 -8.88
CA GLN A 81 1.06 -7.48 -9.10
C GLN A 81 -0.28 -7.18 -8.40
N THR A 82 -1.26 -8.07 -8.53
CA THR A 82 -2.58 -7.91 -7.88
C THR A 82 -2.48 -8.02 -6.37
N ALA A 83 -1.62 -8.90 -5.84
CA ALA A 83 -1.39 -9.04 -4.41
C ALA A 83 -0.77 -7.77 -3.79
N LEU A 84 0.22 -7.15 -4.47
CA LEU A 84 0.78 -5.87 -4.04
C LEU A 84 -0.29 -4.78 -4.04
N PHE A 85 -1.06 -4.67 -5.13
CA PHE A 85 -2.13 -3.69 -5.25
C PHE A 85 -3.18 -3.84 -4.15
N ALA A 86 -3.63 -5.07 -3.90
CA ALA A 86 -4.61 -5.37 -2.85
C ALA A 86 -4.06 -5.01 -1.45
N HIS A 87 -2.78 -5.31 -1.19
CA HIS A 87 -2.13 -4.91 0.07
C HIS A 87 -2.14 -3.38 0.23
N ILE A 88 -1.70 -2.62 -0.78
CA ILE A 88 -1.67 -1.16 -0.72
C ILE A 88 -3.06 -0.58 -0.50
N VAL A 89 -4.07 -1.04 -1.26
CA VAL A 89 -5.45 -0.57 -1.09
C VAL A 89 -5.99 -0.89 0.30
N SER A 90 -5.67 -2.06 0.85
CA SER A 90 -6.12 -2.45 2.19
C SER A 90 -5.68 -1.49 3.29
N LEU A 91 -4.54 -0.80 3.13
CA LEU A 91 -4.03 0.19 4.09
C LEU A 91 -4.90 1.46 4.18
N SER A 92 -5.76 1.71 3.17
CA SER A 92 -6.74 2.82 3.18
C SER A 92 -8.13 2.44 3.65
N VAL A 93 -8.41 1.16 3.87
CA VAL A 93 -9.76 0.74 4.26
C VAL A 93 -10.06 1.23 5.67
N ASN A 94 -11.00 2.18 5.78
CA ASN A 94 -11.53 2.58 7.08
C ASN A 94 -12.58 1.57 7.55
N ALA A 95 -12.16 0.62 8.39
CA ALA A 95 -13.04 -0.36 9.01
C ALA A 95 -13.62 0.10 10.37
N VAL A 96 -13.44 1.37 10.75
CA VAL A 96 -13.94 1.90 12.04
C VAL A 96 -15.44 2.13 11.96
N HIS A 97 -16.15 1.55 12.92
CA HIS A 97 -17.57 1.77 13.10
C HIS A 97 -17.80 3.05 13.95
N GLU A 98 -17.89 4.20 13.28
CA GLU A 98 -18.20 5.47 13.94
C GLU A 98 -19.72 5.60 14.18
N ALA A 99 -20.14 6.15 15.33
CA ALA A 99 -21.56 6.21 15.74
C ALA A 99 -22.48 6.97 14.76
N TRP A 100 -21.90 7.84 13.92
CA TRP A 100 -22.59 8.59 12.86
C TRP A 100 -22.52 7.90 11.48
N ASN A 101 -21.68 6.87 11.32
CA ASN A 101 -21.52 6.11 10.08
C ASN A 101 -22.42 4.86 10.08
N ARG A 102 -23.72 5.06 10.34
CA ARG A 102 -24.74 4.03 10.13
C ARG A 102 -25.24 4.16 8.68
N ARG A 103 -24.69 3.35 7.79
CA ARG A 103 -25.31 3.02 6.50
C ARG A 103 -25.61 1.54 6.47
#